data_AF-A0AAI9XF60-F1
#
_entry.id   AF-A0AAI9XF60-F1
#
_cell.length_a   1.000
_cell.length_b   1.000
_cell.length_c   1.000
_cell.angle_alpha   90.00
_cell.angle_beta   90.00
_cell.angle_gamma   90.00
#
_symmetry.space_group_name_H-M   'P 1'
#
loop_
_entity.id
_entity.type
_entity.pdbx_description
1 polymer ?
#
loop_
_entity_poly.entity_id
_entity_poly.type
_entity_poly.pdbx_seq_one_letter_code
_entity_poly.pdbx_strand_id
1 'polypeptide(L)'
;MSKSQIQQRVLQTKRKQQRNEAESIEKLKAKCAEEHSKAHVAHCKDCYGEVVETMRSRYADSKDEWFSDNKAFLSDLDGLFAKLKDFTEDLKSIEARIDKEKQRHYRETLPKSVAGQIAEASIGKEEFQAALDDEQKPTTALIKDVRKVVGKGGSNSPGLEELAPKFDDLPPEKATDVLIDVFFRDPSTGEIPASCSKYVEKLRSGSSIDEVMGAMQADKSARSNAAGNMDRHKRTLNELKRAQAAHEQDKLLKAQKRQQPPPQGPQVNKELYDLPPCLACSGKVSSEVIACPLCLIFAELSLTKRTVFDSEKCYDEAYDEHVNTAHSCAAGKGCIQLKEEDEEMGGSGEGPVICEECAEQLGQSIVYCSSRCASSDFQAHREGVHIPNWKGLGIDLGTQGEHLVYDNDEKTKYHVNDISKFVWRLDDAFDRVFKGNNPDIKDLQR
;
A
#
# COMPACT_ATOMS: atom_id res chain seq x y z
N MET A 1 42.38 10.52 -8.75
CA MET A 1 41.28 10.57 -9.73
C MET A 1 40.06 9.96 -9.09
N SER A 2 38.91 10.63 -9.15
CA SER A 2 37.67 10.10 -8.57
C SER A 2 37.11 8.94 -9.41
N LYS A 3 36.31 8.05 -8.80
CA LYS A 3 35.71 6.90 -9.50
C LYS A 3 34.86 7.32 -10.71
N SER A 4 34.16 8.45 -10.62
CA SER A 4 33.39 9.03 -11.74
C SER A 4 34.29 9.51 -12.89
N GLN A 5 35.42 10.15 -12.59
CA GLN A 5 36.39 10.55 -13.63
C GLN A 5 36.96 9.34 -14.37
N ILE A 6 37.16 8.22 -13.67
CA ILE A 6 37.61 6.96 -14.26
C ILE A 6 36.52 6.39 -15.17
N GLN A 7 35.26 6.31 -14.70
CA GLN A 7 34.14 5.83 -15.51
C GLN A 7 33.87 6.69 -16.75
N GLN A 8 33.95 8.02 -16.63
CA GLN A 8 33.78 8.95 -17.75
C GLN A 8 34.91 8.80 -18.78
N ARG A 9 36.16 8.64 -18.34
CA ARG A 9 37.28 8.37 -19.25
C ARG A 9 37.10 7.03 -19.96
N VAL A 10 36.68 5.99 -19.25
CA VAL A 10 36.39 4.68 -19.86
C VAL A 10 35.32 4.81 -20.95
N LEU A 11 34.22 5.51 -20.68
CA LEU A 11 33.16 5.76 -21.67
C LEU A 11 33.65 6.53 -22.90
N GLN A 12 34.51 7.54 -22.72
CA GLN A 12 35.08 8.31 -23.82
C GLN A 12 36.07 7.49 -24.66
N THR A 13 36.93 6.71 -24.01
CA THR A 13 37.84 5.80 -24.69
C THR A 13 37.07 4.80 -25.55
N LYS A 14 35.96 4.25 -25.03
CA LYS A 14 35.07 3.35 -25.77
C LYS A 14 34.45 4.02 -27.00
N ARG A 15 33.92 5.23 -26.86
CA ARG A 15 33.35 5.98 -28.01
C ARG A 15 34.40 6.28 -29.07
N LYS A 16 35.59 6.69 -28.65
CA LYS A 16 36.72 6.95 -29.56
C LYS A 16 37.14 5.68 -30.30
N GLN A 17 37.18 4.55 -29.60
CA GLN A 17 37.48 3.26 -30.21
C GLN A 17 36.43 2.86 -31.26
N GLN A 18 35.14 2.99 -30.96
CA GLN A 18 34.06 2.74 -31.93
C GLN A 18 34.17 3.63 -33.18
N ARG A 19 34.51 4.90 -33.01
CA ARG A 19 34.71 5.83 -34.13
C ARG A 19 35.91 5.44 -34.98
N ASN A 20 37.03 5.10 -34.36
CA ASN A 20 38.24 4.66 -35.06
C ASN A 20 38.02 3.35 -35.84
N GLU A 21 37.22 2.42 -35.31
CA GLU A 21 36.85 1.17 -35.97
C GLU A 21 35.93 1.45 -37.18
N ALA A 22 34.92 2.30 -37.02
CA ALA A 22 34.06 2.73 -38.12
C ALA A 22 34.85 3.44 -39.23
N GLU A 23 35.76 4.35 -38.87
CA GLU A 23 36.66 5.02 -39.81
C GLU A 23 37.62 4.04 -40.50
N SER A 24 38.08 3.01 -39.80
CA SER A 24 38.92 1.95 -40.38
C SER A 24 38.14 1.15 -41.42
N ILE A 25 36.87 0.83 -41.16
CA ILE A 25 35.99 0.15 -42.11
C ILE A 25 35.73 1.04 -43.34
N GLU A 26 35.50 2.34 -43.17
CA GLU A 26 35.34 3.28 -44.29
C GLU A 26 36.63 3.42 -45.12
N LYS A 27 37.80 3.44 -44.47
CA LYS A 27 39.10 3.41 -45.17
C LYS A 27 39.30 2.12 -45.96
N LEU A 28 38.88 0.96 -45.42
CA LEU A 28 38.92 -0.32 -46.13
C LEU A 28 37.98 -0.33 -47.34
N LYS A 29 36.78 0.26 -47.22
CA LYS A 29 35.85 0.43 -48.35
C LYS A 29 36.47 1.31 -49.45
N ALA A 30 37.08 2.43 -49.08
CA ALA A 30 37.74 3.33 -50.01
C ALA A 30 38.92 2.64 -50.74
N LYS A 31 39.78 1.94 -50.00
CA LYS A 31 40.89 1.15 -50.58
C LYS A 31 40.39 0.07 -51.53
N CYS A 32 39.31 -0.63 -51.19
CA CYS A 32 38.71 -1.64 -52.07
C CYS A 32 38.19 -1.02 -53.39
N ALA A 33 37.66 0.20 -53.34
CA ALA A 33 37.20 0.90 -54.53
C ALA A 33 38.38 1.34 -55.41
N GLU A 34 39.48 1.81 -54.81
CA GLU A 34 40.68 2.29 -55.50
C GLU A 34 41.55 1.15 -56.07
N GLU A 35 41.85 0.13 -55.27
CA GLU A 35 42.81 -0.93 -55.62
C GLU A 35 42.16 -2.11 -56.38
N HIS A 36 40.88 -2.40 -56.11
CA HIS A 36 40.20 -3.56 -56.69
C HIS A 36 39.11 -3.18 -57.71
N SER A 37 38.81 -1.89 -57.92
CA SER A 37 37.81 -1.38 -58.89
C SER A 37 36.40 -2.01 -58.75
N LYS A 38 36.05 -2.51 -57.56
CA LYS A 38 34.73 -3.11 -57.30
C LYS A 38 33.81 -2.09 -56.65
N ALA A 39 32.56 -2.03 -57.12
CA ALA A 39 31.54 -1.10 -56.62
C ALA A 39 31.11 -1.34 -55.17
N HIS A 40 31.33 -2.55 -54.63
CA HIS A 40 30.96 -2.90 -53.26
C HIS A 40 31.95 -3.92 -52.67
N VAL A 41 32.31 -3.75 -51.39
CA VAL A 41 33.26 -4.61 -50.67
C VAL A 41 32.82 -6.07 -50.64
N ALA A 42 31.51 -6.33 -50.62
CA ALA A 42 30.95 -7.69 -50.70
C ALA A 42 31.36 -8.47 -51.97
N HIS A 43 31.78 -7.79 -53.03
CA HIS A 43 32.26 -8.43 -54.26
C HIS A 43 33.76 -8.77 -54.21
N CYS A 44 34.49 -8.33 -53.18
CA CYS A 44 35.90 -8.61 -52.97
C CYS A 44 36.07 -9.54 -51.76
N LYS A 45 36.46 -10.80 -51.99
CA LYS A 45 36.59 -11.80 -50.93
C LYS A 45 37.63 -11.42 -49.87
N ASP A 46 38.73 -10.79 -50.29
CA ASP A 46 39.82 -10.38 -49.41
C ASP A 46 39.41 -9.17 -48.55
N CYS A 47 38.89 -8.10 -49.16
CA CYS A 47 38.44 -6.92 -48.41
C CYS A 47 37.19 -7.18 -47.56
N TYR A 48 36.32 -8.11 -47.97
CA TYR A 48 35.16 -8.52 -47.16
C TYR A 48 35.61 -9.27 -45.90
N GLY A 49 36.57 -10.19 -46.03
CA GLY A 49 37.15 -10.89 -44.89
C GLY A 49 37.80 -9.93 -43.88
N GLU A 50 38.52 -8.90 -44.34
CA GLU A 50 39.13 -7.89 -43.47
C GLU A 50 38.09 -7.01 -42.75
N VAL A 51 37.00 -6.62 -43.41
CA VAL A 51 35.91 -5.87 -42.78
C VAL A 51 35.22 -6.71 -41.71
N VAL A 52 34.94 -7.97 -42.00
CA VAL A 52 34.32 -8.91 -41.04
C VAL A 52 35.24 -9.15 -39.84
N GLU A 53 36.55 -9.32 -40.05
CA GLU A 53 37.50 -9.48 -38.95
C GLU A 53 37.61 -8.20 -38.11
N THR A 54 37.62 -7.02 -38.73
CA THR A 54 37.60 -5.73 -38.02
C THR A 54 36.35 -5.59 -37.14
N MET A 55 35.18 -6.01 -37.65
CA MET A 55 33.94 -6.03 -36.86
C MET A 55 33.99 -7.05 -35.72
N ARG A 56 34.62 -8.22 -35.93
CA ARG A 56 34.78 -9.25 -34.92
C ARG A 56 35.74 -8.81 -33.80
N SER A 57 36.89 -8.23 -34.16
CA SER A 57 37.89 -7.72 -33.21
C SER A 57 37.29 -6.74 -32.22
N ARG A 58 36.30 -5.92 -32.64
CA ARG A 58 35.55 -5.05 -31.73
C ARG A 58 34.94 -5.81 -30.56
N TYR A 59 34.35 -6.98 -30.78
CA TYR A 59 33.71 -7.77 -29.72
C TYR A 59 34.72 -8.62 -28.94
N ALA A 60 35.76 -9.12 -29.62
CA ALA A 60 36.77 -9.99 -29.01
C ALA A 60 37.78 -9.22 -28.12
N ASP A 61 38.22 -8.03 -28.57
CA ASP A 61 39.27 -7.26 -27.90
C ASP A 61 38.72 -6.26 -26.87
N SER A 62 37.41 -6.02 -26.88
CA SER A 62 36.76 -5.10 -25.94
C SER A 62 36.73 -5.66 -24.52
N LYS A 63 37.31 -4.90 -23.59
CA LYS A 63 37.27 -5.17 -22.15
C LYS A 63 36.32 -4.21 -21.46
N ASP A 64 35.70 -4.68 -20.37
CA ASP A 64 34.78 -3.92 -19.52
C ASP A 64 33.51 -3.40 -20.22
N GLU A 65 33.02 -4.07 -21.27
CA GLU A 65 31.76 -3.76 -21.94
C GLU A 65 30.57 -4.51 -21.33
N TRP A 66 29.35 -4.06 -21.66
CA TRP A 66 28.10 -4.66 -21.21
C TRP A 66 27.94 -6.14 -21.57
N PHE A 67 28.72 -6.62 -22.55
CA PHE A 67 28.76 -8.00 -23.02
C PHE A 67 30.02 -8.77 -22.57
N SER A 68 31.00 -8.12 -21.93
CA SER A 68 32.31 -8.73 -21.66
C SER A 68 32.26 -9.93 -20.71
N ASP A 69 31.26 -9.99 -19.82
CA ASP A 69 31.08 -11.10 -18.89
C ASP A 69 30.33 -12.29 -19.51
N ASN A 70 29.67 -12.11 -20.66
CA ASN A 70 28.86 -13.14 -21.30
C ASN A 70 29.67 -13.94 -22.35
N LYS A 71 30.43 -14.92 -21.85
CA LYS A 71 31.25 -15.82 -22.69
C LYS A 71 30.42 -16.62 -23.72
N ALA A 72 29.19 -16.98 -23.39
CA ALA A 72 28.32 -17.72 -24.31
C ALA A 72 27.90 -16.83 -25.49
N PHE A 73 27.51 -15.59 -25.22
CA PHE A 73 27.19 -14.60 -26.26
C PHE A 73 28.40 -14.31 -27.17
N LEU A 74 29.59 -14.13 -26.59
CA LEU A 74 30.81 -13.90 -27.35
C LEU A 74 31.17 -15.10 -28.25
N SER A 75 31.00 -16.33 -27.75
CA SER A 75 31.21 -17.54 -28.54
C SER A 75 30.17 -17.70 -29.66
N ASP A 76 28.91 -17.37 -29.40
CA ASP A 76 27.85 -17.37 -30.41
C ASP A 76 28.17 -16.36 -31.53
N LEU A 77 28.57 -15.14 -31.16
CA LEU A 77 28.95 -14.09 -32.11
C LEU A 77 30.15 -14.50 -32.95
N ASP A 78 31.18 -15.08 -32.35
CA ASP A 78 32.34 -15.60 -33.08
C ASP A 78 31.94 -16.66 -34.11
N GLY A 79 31.01 -17.56 -33.76
CA GLY A 79 30.44 -18.53 -34.69
C GLY A 79 29.66 -17.87 -35.83
N LEU A 80 28.88 -16.82 -35.56
CA LEU A 80 28.16 -16.06 -36.58
C LEU A 80 29.10 -15.26 -37.49
N PHE A 81 30.17 -14.66 -36.96
CA PHE A 81 31.18 -13.96 -37.76
C PHE A 81 31.97 -14.92 -38.66
N ALA A 82 32.26 -16.14 -38.21
CA ALA A 82 32.85 -17.17 -39.05
C ALA A 82 31.93 -17.56 -40.22
N LYS A 83 30.63 -17.76 -39.95
CA LYS A 83 29.63 -18.05 -40.98
C LYS A 83 29.40 -16.89 -41.95
N LEU A 84 29.47 -15.65 -41.46
CA LEU A 84 29.41 -14.44 -42.27
C LEU A 84 30.61 -14.37 -43.23
N LYS A 85 31.82 -14.69 -42.73
CA LYS A 85 33.05 -14.76 -43.55
C LYS A 85 32.93 -15.79 -44.69
N ASP A 86 32.20 -16.88 -44.45
CA ASP A 86 31.91 -17.92 -45.43
C ASP A 86 30.69 -17.61 -46.33
N PHE A 87 30.08 -16.41 -46.22
CA PHE A 87 28.87 -15.99 -46.93
C PHE A 87 27.65 -16.89 -46.71
N THR A 88 27.65 -17.67 -45.61
CA THR A 88 26.56 -18.60 -45.29
C THR A 88 25.43 -17.96 -44.47
N GLU A 89 25.69 -16.80 -43.88
CA GLU A 89 24.76 -16.09 -43.01
C GLU A 89 24.81 -14.58 -43.29
N ASP A 90 23.70 -13.87 -43.05
CA ASP A 90 23.56 -12.44 -43.33
C ASP A 90 23.94 -11.60 -42.10
N LEU A 91 24.39 -10.37 -42.33
CA LEU A 91 24.71 -9.39 -41.27
C LEU A 91 23.50 -9.15 -40.34
N LYS A 92 22.28 -9.27 -40.87
CA LYS A 92 21.03 -9.17 -40.12
C LYS A 92 20.92 -10.18 -38.97
N SER A 93 21.45 -11.39 -39.14
CA SER A 93 21.44 -12.41 -38.08
C SER A 93 22.32 -11.97 -36.89
N ILE A 94 23.46 -11.35 -37.19
CA ILE A 94 24.37 -10.80 -36.18
C ILE A 94 23.72 -9.63 -35.45
N GLU A 95 23.14 -8.68 -36.20
CA GLU A 95 22.42 -7.54 -35.63
C GLU A 95 21.27 -7.99 -34.73
N ALA A 96 20.45 -8.95 -35.19
CA ALA A 96 19.36 -9.51 -34.40
C ALA A 96 19.84 -10.18 -33.10
N ARG A 97 20.96 -10.92 -33.15
CA ARG A 97 21.54 -11.56 -31.97
C ARG A 97 22.07 -10.54 -30.96
N ILE A 98 22.74 -9.49 -31.45
CA ILE A 98 23.22 -8.37 -30.64
C ILE A 98 22.06 -7.65 -29.99
N ASP A 99 21.02 -7.33 -30.76
CA ASP A 99 19.87 -6.59 -30.24
C ASP A 99 19.11 -7.42 -29.20
N LYS A 100 18.91 -8.73 -29.42
CA LYS A 100 18.32 -9.60 -28.40
C LYS A 100 19.12 -9.59 -27.08
N GLU A 101 20.45 -9.61 -27.16
CA GLU A 101 21.28 -9.54 -25.95
C GLU A 101 21.23 -8.16 -25.28
N LYS A 102 21.24 -7.06 -26.06
CA LYS A 102 21.04 -5.71 -25.52
C LYS A 102 19.71 -5.59 -24.79
N GLN A 103 18.64 -6.15 -25.36
CA GLN A 103 17.31 -6.14 -24.79
C GLN A 103 17.27 -6.90 -23.45
N ARG A 104 17.94 -8.06 -23.37
CA ARG A 104 18.08 -8.83 -22.13
C ARG A 104 18.88 -8.05 -21.09
N HIS A 105 20.06 -7.56 -21.46
CA HIS A 105 20.92 -6.80 -20.58
C HIS A 105 20.21 -5.55 -20.02
N TYR A 106 19.44 -4.84 -20.86
CA TYR A 106 18.65 -3.70 -20.42
C TYR A 106 17.60 -4.10 -19.39
N ARG A 107 16.86 -5.19 -19.59
CA ARG A 107 15.87 -5.69 -18.62
C ARG A 107 16.50 -6.10 -17.29
N GLU A 108 17.71 -6.68 -17.31
CA GLU A 108 18.41 -7.09 -16.09
C GLU A 108 19.02 -5.90 -15.32
N THR A 109 19.42 -4.84 -16.03
CA THR A 109 20.06 -3.66 -15.43
C THR A 109 19.05 -2.59 -15.01
N LEU A 110 17.90 -2.49 -15.69
CA LEU A 110 16.88 -1.50 -15.41
C LEU A 110 16.42 -1.53 -13.92
N PRO A 111 16.08 -2.68 -13.30
CA PRO A 111 15.71 -2.74 -11.88
C PRO A 111 16.79 -2.22 -10.92
N LYS A 112 18.06 -2.36 -11.30
CA LYS A 112 19.21 -1.94 -10.49
C LYS A 112 19.47 -0.45 -10.60
N SER A 113 18.96 0.21 -11.65
CA SER A 113 19.11 1.64 -11.87
C SER A 113 18.14 2.46 -11.02
N VAL A 114 18.50 3.70 -10.73
CA VAL A 114 17.60 4.62 -10.00
C VAL A 114 16.31 4.88 -10.79
N ALA A 115 16.39 4.96 -12.12
CA ALA A 115 15.21 5.13 -12.96
C ALA A 115 14.23 3.94 -12.85
N GLY A 116 14.76 2.71 -12.78
CA GLY A 116 13.95 1.52 -12.57
C GLY A 116 13.33 1.48 -11.17
N GLN A 117 14.08 1.83 -10.13
CA GLN A 117 13.55 1.92 -8.76
C GLN A 117 12.43 2.96 -8.64
N ILE A 118 12.55 4.11 -9.31
CA ILE A 118 11.50 5.13 -9.35
C ILE A 118 10.27 4.61 -10.10
N ALA A 119 10.47 3.90 -11.21
CA ALA A 119 9.39 3.28 -11.96
C ALA A 119 8.67 2.24 -11.09
N GLU A 120 9.39 1.28 -10.50
CA GLU A 120 8.88 0.25 -9.60
C GLU A 120 8.07 0.84 -8.44
N ALA A 121 8.59 1.87 -7.77
CA ALA A 121 7.88 2.53 -6.68
C ALA A 121 6.58 3.23 -7.11
N SER A 122 6.45 3.59 -8.39
CA SER A 122 5.32 4.36 -8.91
C SER A 122 4.21 3.50 -9.54
N ILE A 123 4.57 2.39 -10.18
CA ILE A 123 3.60 1.44 -10.78
C ILE A 123 3.37 0.19 -9.92
N GLY A 124 4.21 -0.03 -8.91
CA GLY A 124 4.16 -1.23 -8.08
C GLY A 124 5.11 -2.31 -8.59
N LYS A 125 5.61 -3.12 -7.66
CA LYS A 125 6.62 -4.16 -7.92
C LYS A 125 6.14 -5.23 -8.90
N GLU A 126 4.89 -5.66 -8.75
CA GLU A 126 4.31 -6.73 -9.57
C GLU A 126 4.11 -6.31 -11.02
N GLU A 127 3.54 -5.12 -11.25
CA GLU A 127 3.34 -4.58 -12.61
C GLU A 127 4.68 -4.28 -13.29
N PHE A 128 5.67 -3.77 -12.55
CA PHE A 128 7.01 -3.52 -13.09
C PHE A 128 7.71 -4.82 -13.47
N GLN A 129 7.64 -5.87 -12.63
CA GLN A 129 8.23 -7.17 -12.94
C GLN A 129 7.54 -7.82 -14.14
N ALA A 130 6.20 -7.79 -14.20
CA ALA A 130 5.45 -8.29 -15.36
C ALA A 130 5.84 -7.57 -16.66
N ALA A 131 6.09 -6.26 -16.61
CA ALA A 131 6.55 -5.50 -17.77
C ALA A 131 8.00 -5.83 -18.20
N LEU A 132 8.84 -6.33 -17.30
CA LEU A 132 10.19 -6.80 -17.61
C LEU A 132 10.19 -8.20 -18.19
N ASP A 133 9.36 -9.07 -17.64
CA ASP A 133 9.23 -10.48 -18.04
C ASP A 133 8.53 -10.64 -19.40
N ASP A 134 7.81 -9.61 -19.86
CA ASP A 134 7.26 -9.55 -21.21
C ASP A 134 8.37 -9.45 -22.27
N GLU A 135 8.75 -10.61 -22.83
CA GLU A 135 9.73 -10.73 -23.92
C GLU A 135 9.20 -10.16 -25.25
N GLN A 136 7.89 -10.04 -25.43
CA GLN A 136 7.28 -9.48 -26.66
C GLN A 136 7.29 -7.95 -26.67
N LYS A 137 7.39 -7.31 -25.51
CA LYS A 137 7.46 -5.86 -25.41
C LYS A 137 8.81 -5.33 -25.95
N PRO A 138 8.82 -4.43 -26.94
CA PRO A 138 10.07 -3.87 -27.42
C PRO A 138 10.68 -2.95 -26.35
N THR A 139 12.01 -2.96 -26.24
CA THR A 139 12.74 -2.14 -25.26
C THR A 139 12.46 -0.64 -25.39
N THR A 140 12.16 -0.15 -26.59
CA THR A 140 11.76 1.23 -26.83
C THR A 140 10.43 1.59 -26.16
N ALA A 141 9.46 0.68 -26.14
CA ALA A 141 8.21 0.86 -25.42
C ALA A 141 8.44 0.83 -23.91
N LEU A 142 9.28 -0.09 -23.41
CA LEU A 142 9.66 -0.14 -22.00
C LEU A 142 10.34 1.16 -21.54
N ILE A 143 11.29 1.70 -22.32
CA ILE A 143 11.94 3.00 -22.05
C ILE A 143 10.90 4.12 -22.00
N LYS A 144 9.92 4.12 -22.92
CA LYS A 144 8.87 5.13 -22.98
C LYS A 144 7.98 5.08 -21.74
N ASP A 145 7.64 3.89 -21.27
CA ASP A 145 6.82 3.70 -20.06
C ASP A 145 7.57 4.16 -18.81
N VAL A 146 8.83 3.76 -18.64
CA VAL A 146 9.70 4.25 -17.56
C VAL A 146 9.80 5.77 -17.61
N ARG A 147 10.05 6.35 -18.81
CA ARG A 147 10.12 7.81 -18.98
C ARG A 147 8.81 8.50 -18.64
N LYS A 148 7.65 7.93 -18.98
CA LYS A 148 6.34 8.49 -18.64
C LYS A 148 6.11 8.52 -17.13
N VAL A 149 6.55 7.48 -16.43
CA VAL A 149 6.40 7.34 -14.99
C VAL A 149 7.36 8.29 -14.25
N VAL A 150 8.62 8.32 -14.65
CA VAL A 150 9.66 9.20 -14.07
C VAL A 150 9.40 10.67 -14.43
N GLY A 151 8.95 10.93 -15.66
CA GLY A 151 8.81 12.24 -16.27
C GLY A 151 7.46 12.93 -16.09
N LYS A 152 6.70 12.62 -15.03
CA LYS A 152 5.44 13.30 -14.66
C LYS A 152 5.54 14.84 -14.49
N GLY A 153 6.68 15.48 -14.80
CA GLY A 153 6.97 16.90 -14.58
C GLY A 153 7.49 17.73 -15.76
N GLY A 154 7.58 17.23 -17.01
CA GLY A 154 7.90 18.12 -18.15
C GLY A 154 8.20 17.43 -19.47
N SER A 155 7.65 17.95 -20.58
CA SER A 155 7.82 17.42 -21.95
C SER A 155 9.11 17.86 -22.65
N ASN A 156 9.97 18.65 -22.01
CA ASN A 156 11.09 19.33 -22.66
C ASN A 156 12.46 18.70 -22.36
N SER A 157 12.52 17.42 -22.01
CA SER A 157 13.82 16.75 -21.84
C SER A 157 14.48 16.55 -23.21
N PRO A 158 15.73 17.01 -23.41
CA PRO A 158 16.44 16.84 -24.68
C PRO A 158 16.60 15.38 -25.05
N GLY A 159 16.48 15.08 -26.35
CA GLY A 159 16.64 13.73 -26.91
C GLY A 159 18.06 13.21 -26.76
N LEU A 160 18.25 11.89 -26.82
CA LEU A 160 19.59 11.31 -26.78
C LEU A 160 20.43 11.78 -27.98
N GLU A 161 19.76 12.01 -29.11
CA GLU A 161 20.30 12.49 -30.38
C GLU A 161 20.80 13.93 -30.29
N GLU A 162 20.19 14.76 -29.43
CA GLU A 162 20.62 16.14 -29.17
C GLU A 162 21.77 16.22 -28.16
N LEU A 163 21.86 15.22 -27.27
CA LEU A 163 22.86 15.15 -26.22
C LEU A 163 24.14 14.46 -26.67
N ALA A 164 24.05 13.38 -27.45
CA ALA A 164 25.18 12.60 -27.92
C ALA A 164 26.33 13.45 -28.50
N PRO A 165 26.09 14.38 -29.45
CA PRO A 165 27.15 15.18 -30.05
C PRO A 165 27.83 16.16 -29.07
N LYS A 166 27.16 16.54 -27.96
CA LYS A 166 27.74 17.44 -26.95
C LYS A 166 28.83 16.76 -26.10
N PHE A 167 28.88 15.44 -26.15
CA PHE A 167 29.90 14.64 -25.46
C PHE A 167 30.98 14.12 -26.42
N ASP A 168 30.85 14.38 -27.71
CA ASP A 168 31.85 13.99 -28.70
C ASP A 168 33.08 14.89 -28.59
N ASP A 169 34.26 14.27 -28.58
CA ASP A 169 35.57 14.93 -28.51
C ASP A 169 35.79 15.84 -27.28
N LEU A 170 34.94 15.71 -26.26
CA LEU A 170 34.98 16.52 -25.06
C LEU A 170 36.06 16.01 -24.08
N PRO A 171 36.91 16.88 -23.49
CA PRO A 171 37.81 16.47 -22.42
C PRO A 171 37.02 15.90 -21.23
N PRO A 172 37.51 14.84 -20.56
CA PRO A 172 36.80 14.19 -19.44
C PRO A 172 36.52 15.18 -18.29
N GLU A 173 37.36 16.19 -18.14
CA GLU A 173 37.22 17.26 -17.15
C GLU A 173 36.00 18.16 -17.43
N LYS A 174 35.62 18.33 -18.70
CA LYS A 174 34.48 19.16 -19.11
C LYS A 174 33.17 18.38 -19.20
N ALA A 175 33.21 17.04 -19.17
CA ALA A 175 32.02 16.20 -19.27
C ALA A 175 31.04 16.44 -18.11
N THR A 176 31.60 16.68 -16.92
CA THR A 176 30.81 17.02 -15.74
C THR A 176 30.12 18.38 -15.90
N ASP A 177 30.78 19.36 -16.51
CA ASP A 177 30.17 20.67 -16.77
C ASP A 177 29.03 20.59 -17.79
N VAL A 178 29.18 19.76 -18.84
CA VAL A 178 28.09 19.52 -19.81
C VAL A 178 26.90 18.84 -19.15
N LEU A 179 27.12 17.87 -18.24
CA LEU A 179 26.03 17.26 -17.47
C LEU A 179 25.33 18.28 -16.57
N ILE A 180 26.08 19.19 -15.93
CA ILE A 180 25.52 20.27 -15.11
C ILE A 180 24.68 21.21 -15.97
N ASP A 181 25.20 21.60 -17.14
CA ASP A 181 24.53 22.51 -18.06
C ASP A 181 23.23 21.92 -18.61
N VAL A 182 23.23 20.61 -18.93
CA VAL A 182 22.06 19.92 -19.48
C VAL A 182 20.98 19.63 -18.42
N PHE A 183 21.36 19.17 -17.23
CA PHE A 183 20.41 18.62 -16.26
C PHE A 183 20.11 19.52 -15.06
N PHE A 184 20.99 20.48 -14.73
CA PHE A 184 20.88 21.27 -13.51
C PHE A 184 20.71 22.77 -13.76
N ARG A 185 21.07 23.27 -14.95
CA ARG A 185 20.86 24.66 -15.32
C ARG A 185 19.42 24.84 -15.81
N ASP A 186 18.72 25.82 -15.27
CA ASP A 186 17.37 26.14 -15.71
C ASP A 186 17.42 26.74 -17.14
N PRO A 187 16.66 26.20 -18.11
CA PRO A 187 16.62 26.70 -19.48
C PRO A 187 16.21 28.18 -19.59
N SER A 188 15.47 28.70 -18.60
CA SER A 188 14.87 30.03 -18.65
C SER A 188 15.74 31.09 -18.01
N THR A 189 16.39 30.76 -16.90
CA THR A 189 17.22 31.70 -16.12
C THR A 189 18.71 31.50 -16.35
N GLY A 190 19.10 30.33 -16.89
CA GLY A 190 20.49 29.96 -17.04
C GLY A 190 21.20 29.78 -15.70
N GLU A 191 20.54 29.84 -14.55
CA GLU A 191 21.18 29.66 -13.25
C GLU A 191 20.92 28.26 -12.68
N ILE A 192 21.79 27.83 -11.76
CA ILE A 192 21.60 26.58 -11.03
C ILE A 192 20.69 26.89 -9.84
N PRO A 193 19.52 26.25 -9.71
CA PRO A 193 18.65 26.46 -8.57
C PRO A 193 19.38 26.20 -7.25
N ALA A 194 19.15 27.04 -6.23
CA ALA A 194 19.78 26.87 -4.91
C ALA A 194 19.47 25.51 -4.25
N SER A 195 18.34 24.89 -4.62
CA SER A 195 17.97 23.53 -4.20
C SER A 195 18.84 22.43 -4.81
N CYS A 196 19.51 22.72 -5.92
CA CYS A 196 20.33 21.79 -6.72
C CYS A 196 21.84 21.92 -6.48
N SER A 197 22.28 23.00 -5.83
CA SER A 197 23.71 23.30 -5.59
C SER A 197 24.47 22.13 -4.95
N LYS A 198 23.90 21.51 -3.92
CA LYS A 198 24.49 20.36 -3.22
C LYS A 198 24.68 19.12 -4.12
N TYR A 199 23.81 18.92 -5.12
CA TYR A 199 23.91 17.80 -6.05
C TYR A 199 24.95 18.09 -7.13
N VAL A 200 25.05 19.35 -7.57
CA VAL A 200 26.10 19.80 -8.48
C VAL A 200 27.48 19.68 -7.84
N GLU A 201 27.63 20.06 -6.57
CA GLU A 201 28.88 19.84 -5.82
C GLU A 201 29.21 18.35 -5.68
N LYS A 202 28.20 17.51 -5.44
CA LYS A 202 28.37 16.05 -5.38
C LYS A 202 28.80 15.45 -6.73
N LEU A 203 28.31 15.99 -7.84
CA LEU A 203 28.76 15.59 -9.17
C LEU A 203 30.19 16.06 -9.44
N ARG A 204 30.53 17.32 -9.07
CA ARG A 204 31.89 17.87 -9.19
C ARG A 204 32.92 17.17 -8.31
N SER A 205 32.52 16.66 -7.15
CA SER A 205 33.39 15.84 -6.29
C SER A 205 33.65 14.44 -6.85
N GLY A 206 32.99 14.08 -7.96
CA GLY A 206 33.23 12.84 -8.69
C GLY A 206 32.32 11.70 -8.28
N SER A 207 31.09 12.00 -7.86
CA SER A 207 30.01 11.00 -7.80
C SER A 207 29.46 10.73 -9.20
N SER A 208 28.86 9.55 -9.41
CA SER A 208 28.18 9.24 -10.68
C SER A 208 26.83 9.96 -10.78
N ILE A 209 26.31 10.12 -11.99
CA ILE A 209 24.98 10.72 -12.19
C ILE A 209 23.88 9.89 -11.51
N ASP A 210 24.03 8.57 -11.49
CA ASP A 210 23.08 7.63 -10.86
C ASP A 210 23.11 7.79 -9.33
N GLU A 211 24.29 7.97 -8.72
CA GLU A 211 24.43 8.26 -7.29
C GLU A 211 23.84 9.63 -6.90
N VAL A 212 23.92 10.61 -7.80
CA VAL A 212 23.31 11.93 -7.61
C VAL A 212 21.80 11.83 -7.73
N MET A 213 21.27 11.14 -8.74
CA MET A 213 19.83 10.87 -8.89
C MET A 213 19.27 10.11 -7.69
N GLY A 214 20.00 9.09 -7.20
CA GLY A 214 19.62 8.34 -6.00
C GLY A 214 19.55 9.23 -4.75
N ALA A 215 20.51 10.14 -4.58
CA ALA A 215 20.48 11.11 -3.48
C ALA A 215 19.31 12.09 -3.60
N MET A 216 19.01 12.58 -4.81
CA MET A 216 17.85 13.45 -5.05
C MET A 216 16.54 12.75 -4.70
N GLN A 217 16.40 11.48 -5.07
CA GLN A 217 15.22 10.69 -4.77
C GLN A 217 15.10 10.40 -3.27
N ALA A 218 16.19 10.04 -2.59
CA ALA A 218 16.20 9.82 -1.16
C ALA A 218 15.78 11.09 -0.39
N ASP A 219 16.28 12.26 -0.79
CA ASP A 219 15.91 13.54 -0.19
C ASP A 219 14.45 13.91 -0.45
N LYS A 220 13.93 13.59 -1.64
CA LYS A 220 12.50 13.78 -1.96
C LYS A 220 11.61 12.94 -1.05
N SER A 221 11.94 11.67 -0.88
CA SER A 221 11.22 10.76 0.02
C SER A 221 11.32 11.21 1.48
N ALA A 222 12.50 11.63 1.93
CA ALA A 222 12.72 12.14 3.28
C ALA A 222 11.88 13.40 3.57
N ARG A 223 11.80 14.34 2.60
CA ARG A 223 10.96 15.53 2.72
C ARG A 223 9.47 15.20 2.78
N SER A 224 9.01 14.26 1.96
CA SER A 224 7.61 13.82 1.98
C SER A 224 7.25 13.18 3.33
N ASN A 225 8.12 12.32 3.85
CA ASN A 225 7.92 11.67 5.14
C ASN A 225 7.95 12.68 6.30
N ALA A 226 8.86 13.66 6.24
CA ALA A 226 8.91 14.75 7.21
C ALA A 226 7.62 15.57 7.21
N ALA A 227 7.08 15.92 6.03
CA ALA A 227 5.80 16.62 5.92
C ALA A 227 4.64 15.79 6.51
N GLY A 228 4.55 14.50 6.18
CA GLY A 228 3.54 13.60 6.75
C GLY A 228 3.64 13.47 8.27
N ASN A 229 4.85 13.38 8.81
CA ASN A 229 5.08 13.36 10.26
C ASN A 229 4.71 14.68 10.93
N MET A 230 5.02 15.82 10.31
CA MET A 230 4.60 17.13 10.81
C MET A 230 3.07 17.23 10.89
N ASP A 231 2.34 16.70 9.91
CA ASP A 231 0.88 16.75 9.93
C ASP A 231 0.29 15.80 10.98
N ARG A 232 0.89 14.62 11.21
CA ARG A 232 0.54 13.74 12.34
C ARG A 232 0.79 14.44 13.68
N HIS A 233 1.92 15.10 13.85
CA HIS A 233 2.23 15.86 15.06
C HIS A 233 1.25 17.03 15.25
N LYS A 234 0.87 17.75 14.19
CA LYS A 234 -0.17 18.80 14.27
C LYS A 234 -1.52 18.23 14.70
N ARG A 235 -1.95 17.08 14.17
CA ARG A 235 -3.20 16.41 14.59
C ARG A 235 -3.15 16.04 16.07
N THR A 236 -2.06 15.40 16.50
CA THR A 236 -1.82 15.03 17.91
C THR A 236 -1.85 16.26 18.81
N LEU A 237 -1.20 17.36 18.43
CA LEU A 237 -1.23 18.62 19.18
C LEU A 237 -2.63 19.21 19.29
N ASN A 238 -3.43 19.13 18.21
CA ASN A 238 -4.81 19.62 18.23
C ASN A 238 -5.75 18.74 19.07
N GLU A 239 -5.49 17.43 19.13
CA GLU A 239 -6.18 16.50 20.03
C GLU A 239 -5.83 16.77 21.48
N LEU A 240 -4.54 16.94 21.80
CA LEU A 240 -4.09 17.29 23.16
C LEU A 240 -4.66 18.63 23.61
N LYS A 241 -4.70 19.64 22.74
CA LYS A 241 -5.34 20.93 23.04
C LYS A 241 -6.84 20.78 23.32
N ARG A 242 -7.54 19.94 22.55
CA ARG A 242 -8.96 19.65 22.78
C ARG A 242 -9.18 18.91 24.10
N ALA A 243 -8.36 17.91 24.40
CA ALA A 243 -8.41 17.17 25.66
C ALA A 243 -8.10 18.08 26.86
N GLN A 244 -7.11 18.96 26.75
CA GLN A 244 -6.80 19.95 27.79
C GLN A 244 -7.97 20.92 28.00
N ALA A 245 -8.55 21.46 26.94
CA ALA A 245 -9.71 22.35 27.03
C ALA A 245 -10.92 21.66 27.66
N ALA A 246 -11.19 20.40 27.30
CA ALA A 246 -12.26 19.60 27.91
C ALA A 246 -12.00 19.34 29.40
N HIS A 247 -10.76 19.03 29.77
CA HIS A 247 -10.39 18.82 31.17
C HIS A 247 -10.47 20.11 32.00
N GLU A 248 -10.08 21.26 31.43
CA GLU A 248 -10.26 22.57 32.08
C GLU A 248 -11.74 22.91 32.24
N GLN A 249 -12.58 22.65 31.23
CA GLN A 249 -14.04 22.81 31.33
C GLN A 249 -14.65 21.89 32.39
N ASP A 250 -14.30 20.61 32.40
CA ASP A 250 -14.76 19.66 33.43
C ASP A 250 -14.32 20.07 34.83
N LYS A 251 -13.09 20.57 34.98
CA LYS A 251 -12.60 21.13 36.25
C LYS A 251 -13.41 22.35 36.68
N LEU A 252 -13.75 23.25 35.77
CA LEU A 252 -14.61 24.42 36.03
C LEU A 252 -16.04 24.00 36.40
N LEU A 253 -16.62 23.04 35.69
CA LEU A 253 -17.94 22.48 35.99
C LEU A 253 -17.96 21.79 37.36
N LYS A 254 -16.94 21.01 37.69
CA LYS A 254 -16.76 20.40 39.02
C LYS A 254 -16.60 21.45 40.12
N ALA A 255 -15.87 22.54 39.85
CA ALA A 255 -15.72 23.65 40.79
C ALA A 255 -17.04 24.41 41.00
N GLN A 256 -17.83 24.66 39.95
CA GLN A 256 -19.16 25.26 40.04
C GLN A 256 -20.15 24.34 40.80
N LYS A 257 -20.13 23.03 40.54
CA LYS A 257 -20.92 22.04 41.29
C LYS A 257 -20.56 22.02 42.79
N ARG A 258 -19.31 22.31 43.16
CA ARG A 258 -18.88 22.42 44.57
C ARG A 258 -19.31 23.73 45.25
N GLN A 259 -19.65 24.78 44.49
CA GLN A 259 -20.09 26.08 45.03
C GLN A 259 -21.62 26.21 45.09
N GLN A 260 -22.38 25.29 44.51
CA GLN A 260 -23.81 25.19 44.75
C GLN A 260 -24.07 24.65 46.17
N PRO A 261 -25.04 25.21 46.92
CA PRO A 261 -25.47 24.62 48.19
C PRO A 261 -25.89 23.17 47.95
N PRO A 262 -25.72 22.27 48.93
CA PRO A 262 -25.94 20.85 48.73
C PRO A 262 -27.35 20.65 48.17
N PRO A 263 -27.50 19.97 47.01
CA PRO A 263 -28.81 19.54 46.57
C PRO A 263 -29.42 18.70 47.69
N GLN A 264 -30.70 18.92 47.96
CA GLN A 264 -31.47 18.16 48.93
C GLN A 264 -31.43 16.68 48.56
N GLY A 265 -30.53 15.92 49.19
CA GLY A 265 -30.42 14.46 49.04
C GLY A 265 -30.16 13.99 47.60
N PRO A 266 -29.82 12.70 47.42
CA PRO A 266 -29.87 12.10 46.10
C PRO A 266 -31.33 12.12 45.64
N GLN A 267 -31.64 12.87 44.57
CA GLN A 267 -32.80 12.52 43.74
C GLN A 267 -32.45 11.22 43.03
N VAL A 268 -32.66 10.11 43.75
CA VAL A 268 -32.80 8.79 43.15
C VAL A 268 -33.92 8.92 42.13
N ASN A 269 -33.65 8.60 40.87
CA ASN A 269 -34.67 8.55 39.83
C ASN A 269 -35.88 7.79 40.37
N LYS A 270 -37.04 8.46 40.47
CA LYS A 270 -38.29 7.85 40.96
C LYS A 270 -38.75 6.65 40.13
N GLU A 271 -38.17 6.46 38.95
CA GLU A 271 -38.41 5.33 38.05
C GLU A 271 -37.74 4.02 38.50
N LEU A 272 -36.89 4.03 39.54
CA LEU A 272 -36.30 2.82 40.11
C LEU A 272 -37.27 1.98 40.97
N TYR A 273 -38.48 2.47 41.27
CA TYR A 273 -39.44 1.80 42.17
C TYR A 273 -40.78 1.40 41.52
N ASP A 274 -41.04 1.70 40.24
CA ASP A 274 -42.18 1.15 39.53
C ASP A 274 -41.81 -0.20 38.90
N LEU A 275 -41.64 -1.21 39.77
CA LEU A 275 -41.43 -2.58 39.32
C LEU A 275 -42.70 -3.08 38.60
N PRO A 276 -42.59 -3.59 37.37
CA PRO A 276 -43.72 -4.16 36.66
C PRO A 276 -44.29 -5.38 37.42
N PRO A 277 -45.55 -5.77 37.18
CA PRO A 277 -46.10 -7.00 37.77
C PRO A 277 -45.32 -8.22 37.26
N CYS A 278 -45.31 -9.30 38.04
CA CYS A 278 -44.66 -10.54 37.65
C CYS A 278 -45.20 -11.03 36.30
N LEU A 279 -44.32 -11.43 35.37
CA LEU A 279 -44.74 -11.87 34.05
C LEU A 279 -45.63 -13.14 34.09
N ALA A 280 -45.32 -14.09 34.98
CA ALA A 280 -46.01 -15.37 35.04
C ALA A 280 -47.37 -15.28 35.77
N CYS A 281 -47.42 -14.59 36.91
CA CYS A 281 -48.60 -14.58 37.78
C CYS A 281 -49.33 -13.22 37.84
N SER A 282 -48.79 -12.18 37.19
CA SER A 282 -49.27 -10.78 37.26
C SER A 282 -49.36 -10.21 38.68
N GLY A 283 -48.70 -10.85 39.65
CA GLY A 283 -48.67 -10.46 41.06
C GLY A 283 -47.80 -9.24 41.34
N LYS A 284 -48.11 -8.53 42.44
CA LYS A 284 -47.31 -7.39 42.90
C LYS A 284 -46.00 -7.88 43.52
N VAL A 285 -44.88 -7.44 42.96
CA VAL A 285 -43.54 -7.92 43.31
C VAL A 285 -43.01 -7.22 44.57
N SER A 286 -42.43 -7.99 45.51
CA SER A 286 -41.73 -7.51 46.71
C SER A 286 -40.29 -7.08 46.42
N SER A 287 -39.52 -6.66 47.44
CA SER A 287 -38.16 -6.11 47.28
C SER A 287 -37.07 -7.12 46.84
N GLU A 288 -37.33 -8.42 46.98
CA GLU A 288 -36.47 -9.49 46.45
C GLU A 288 -37.06 -9.95 45.12
N VAL A 289 -36.37 -9.65 44.01
CA VAL A 289 -36.89 -9.80 42.65
C VAL A 289 -35.87 -10.50 41.78
N ILE A 290 -36.34 -11.48 41.01
CA ILE A 290 -35.54 -12.09 39.94
C ILE A 290 -35.94 -11.37 38.65
N ALA A 291 -35.00 -10.75 37.96
CA ALA A 291 -35.27 -10.01 36.73
C ALA A 291 -34.53 -10.62 35.55
N CYS A 292 -35.10 -10.49 34.35
CA CYS A 292 -34.42 -10.91 33.13
C CYS A 292 -33.17 -10.04 32.89
N PRO A 293 -31.95 -10.61 32.81
CA PRO A 293 -30.72 -9.84 32.65
C PRO A 293 -30.70 -8.95 31.40
N LEU A 294 -31.26 -9.45 30.29
CA LEU A 294 -31.36 -8.69 29.03
C LEU A 294 -32.31 -7.48 29.17
N CYS A 295 -33.48 -7.67 29.79
CA CYS A 295 -34.42 -6.58 30.03
C CYS A 295 -33.90 -5.55 31.05
N LEU A 296 -33.05 -5.96 32.00
CA LEU A 296 -32.39 -5.03 32.92
C LEU A 296 -31.44 -4.10 32.16
N ILE A 297 -30.58 -4.65 31.31
CA ILE A 297 -29.62 -3.88 30.50
C ILE A 297 -30.36 -2.95 29.54
N PHE A 298 -31.36 -3.47 28.83
CA PHE A 298 -32.14 -2.66 27.88
C PHE A 298 -33.03 -1.61 28.54
N ALA A 299 -33.48 -1.83 29.78
CA ALA A 299 -34.21 -0.80 30.52
C ALA A 299 -33.33 0.37 30.95
N GLU A 300 -32.06 0.12 31.32
CA GLU A 300 -31.11 1.21 31.59
C GLU A 300 -30.78 2.00 30.31
N LEU A 301 -30.77 1.34 29.15
CA LEU A 301 -30.66 1.99 27.84
C LEU A 301 -31.98 2.60 27.34
N SER A 302 -33.05 2.55 28.14
CA SER A 302 -34.39 3.04 27.79
C SER A 302 -35.02 2.39 26.54
N LEU A 303 -34.60 1.17 26.19
CA LEU A 303 -35.05 0.44 25.00
C LEU A 303 -36.26 -0.45 25.29
N THR A 304 -36.34 -1.01 26.49
CA THR A 304 -37.46 -1.88 26.91
C THR A 304 -37.84 -1.64 28.36
N LYS A 305 -39.05 -2.09 28.75
CA LYS A 305 -39.42 -2.15 30.16
C LYS A 305 -38.71 -3.34 30.83
N ARG A 306 -38.49 -3.24 32.14
CA ARG A 306 -37.95 -4.35 32.94
C ARG A 306 -38.97 -5.49 32.96
N THR A 307 -38.49 -6.73 32.95
CA THR A 307 -39.33 -7.91 33.18
C THR A 307 -38.87 -8.54 34.47
N VAL A 308 -39.80 -8.78 35.38
CA VAL A 308 -39.54 -9.25 36.73
C VAL A 308 -40.39 -10.48 37.06
N PHE A 309 -39.85 -11.32 37.93
CA PHE A 309 -40.45 -12.54 38.44
C PHE A 309 -40.45 -12.47 39.97
N ASP A 310 -41.55 -12.90 40.57
CA ASP A 310 -41.79 -12.88 42.02
C ASP A 310 -41.20 -14.10 42.74
N SER A 311 -40.94 -15.19 42.04
CA SER A 311 -40.37 -16.42 42.59
C SER A 311 -39.55 -17.18 41.54
N GLU A 312 -38.64 -18.03 42.02
CA GLU A 312 -37.83 -18.94 41.17
C GLU A 312 -38.73 -19.88 40.35
N LYS A 313 -39.88 -20.31 40.88
CA LYS A 313 -40.85 -21.12 40.13
C LYS A 313 -41.45 -20.36 38.94
N CYS A 314 -41.84 -19.11 39.16
CA CYS A 314 -42.35 -18.25 38.09
C CYS A 314 -41.27 -17.86 37.08
N TYR A 315 -40.00 -17.82 37.50
CA TYR A 315 -38.87 -17.69 36.61
C TYR A 315 -38.75 -18.94 35.72
N ASP A 316 -38.63 -20.14 36.29
CA ASP A 316 -38.45 -21.37 35.52
C ASP A 316 -39.62 -21.66 34.55
N GLU A 317 -40.86 -21.30 34.92
CA GLU A 317 -42.03 -21.54 34.08
C GLU A 317 -42.15 -20.56 32.89
N ALA A 318 -41.78 -19.30 33.06
CA ALA A 318 -42.06 -18.24 32.07
C ALA A 318 -40.81 -17.60 31.46
N TYR A 319 -39.61 -17.86 31.98
CA TYR A 319 -38.37 -17.26 31.50
C TYR A 319 -38.04 -17.70 30.07
N ASP A 320 -38.09 -18.99 29.77
CA ASP A 320 -37.75 -19.49 28.43
C ASP A 320 -38.74 -18.99 27.37
N GLU A 321 -40.03 -18.95 27.69
CA GLU A 321 -41.05 -18.39 26.79
C GLU A 321 -40.84 -16.89 26.58
N HIS A 322 -40.48 -16.16 27.64
CA HIS A 322 -40.16 -14.73 27.55
C HIS A 322 -38.92 -14.46 26.70
N VAL A 323 -37.83 -15.19 26.91
CA VAL A 323 -36.59 -15.01 26.15
C VAL A 323 -36.83 -15.34 24.67
N ASN A 324 -37.57 -16.40 24.36
CA ASN A 324 -37.86 -16.79 22.98
C ASN A 324 -38.76 -15.78 22.25
N THR A 325 -39.65 -15.07 22.96
CA THR A 325 -40.58 -14.09 22.37
C THR A 325 -40.04 -12.66 22.33
N ALA A 326 -39.39 -12.21 23.41
CA ALA A 326 -38.90 -10.84 23.56
C ALA A 326 -37.43 -10.66 23.15
N HIS A 327 -36.63 -11.74 23.16
CA HIS A 327 -35.20 -11.72 22.87
C HIS A 327 -34.83 -12.79 21.84
N SER A 328 -35.64 -12.94 20.80
CA SER A 328 -35.36 -13.85 19.70
C SER A 328 -34.03 -13.51 19.02
N CYS A 329 -33.24 -14.53 18.68
CA CYS A 329 -31.97 -14.33 18.00
C CYS A 329 -32.16 -13.61 16.65
N ALA A 330 -31.42 -12.52 16.44
CA ALA A 330 -31.51 -11.69 15.25
C ALA A 330 -31.13 -12.43 13.95
N ALA A 331 -30.29 -13.47 14.04
CA ALA A 331 -29.96 -14.33 12.90
C ALA A 331 -31.17 -15.14 12.38
N GLY A 332 -32.26 -15.26 13.15
CA GLY A 332 -33.51 -15.91 12.74
C GLY A 332 -33.30 -17.30 12.14
N LYS A 333 -33.72 -17.49 10.89
CA LYS A 333 -33.54 -18.76 10.14
C LYS A 333 -32.08 -19.08 9.78
N GLY A 334 -31.20 -18.09 9.90
CA GLY A 334 -29.76 -18.22 9.70
C GLY A 334 -28.99 -18.68 10.93
N CYS A 335 -29.65 -18.81 12.09
CA CYS A 335 -29.03 -19.18 13.36
C CYS A 335 -28.24 -20.48 13.25
N ILE A 336 -27.00 -20.47 13.76
CA ILE A 336 -26.09 -21.61 13.72
C ILE A 336 -26.65 -22.80 14.51
N GLN A 337 -27.33 -22.52 15.64
CA GLN A 337 -28.00 -23.55 16.46
C GLN A 337 -29.15 -24.27 15.74
N LEU A 338 -29.67 -23.71 14.63
CA LEU A 338 -30.69 -24.36 13.80
C LEU A 338 -30.09 -25.11 12.60
N LYS A 339 -28.79 -24.95 12.32
CA LYS A 339 -28.11 -25.49 11.13
C LYS A 339 -27.16 -26.65 11.44
N GLU A 340 -26.59 -26.69 12.65
CA GLU A 340 -25.65 -27.73 13.06
C GLU A 340 -26.28 -28.53 14.22
N GLU A 341 -26.87 -29.69 13.89
CA GLU A 341 -27.51 -30.59 14.86
C GLU A 341 -26.49 -31.42 15.68
N ASP A 342 -25.19 -31.41 15.31
CA ASP A 342 -24.19 -32.40 15.77
C ASP A 342 -22.92 -31.83 16.46
N GLU A 343 -22.89 -30.58 16.91
CA GLU A 343 -21.79 -30.11 17.79
C GLU A 343 -22.14 -30.31 19.27
N GLU A 344 -21.23 -30.95 20.01
CA GLU A 344 -21.30 -31.26 21.43
C GLU A 344 -22.06 -30.22 22.27
N MET A 345 -23.01 -30.71 23.07
CA MET A 345 -23.62 -30.00 24.23
C MET A 345 -22.59 -29.78 25.37
N GLY A 346 -21.33 -29.49 25.01
CA GLY A 346 -20.16 -29.40 25.87
C GLY A 346 -19.67 -27.96 25.96
N GLY A 347 -19.84 -27.37 27.14
CA GLY A 347 -19.59 -25.96 27.37
C GLY A 347 -18.16 -25.49 27.13
N SER A 348 -18.05 -24.31 26.52
CA SER A 348 -17.13 -23.27 26.98
C SER A 348 -17.65 -21.87 26.61
N GLY A 349 -18.56 -21.34 27.42
CA GLY A 349 -18.52 -19.92 27.81
C GLY A 349 -18.88 -18.84 26.78
N GLU A 350 -19.83 -19.02 25.88
CA GLU A 350 -20.40 -17.90 25.11
C GLU A 350 -21.91 -17.83 25.29
N GLY A 351 -22.35 -17.11 26.33
CA GLY A 351 -23.76 -16.76 26.51
C GLY A 351 -24.25 -15.75 25.46
N PRO A 352 -25.50 -15.27 25.59
CA PRO A 352 -26.06 -14.28 24.69
C PRO A 352 -25.17 -13.04 24.55
N VAL A 353 -25.09 -12.52 23.33
CA VAL A 353 -24.32 -11.31 23.01
C VAL A 353 -25.22 -10.24 22.39
N ILE A 354 -24.89 -8.98 22.67
CA ILE A 354 -25.65 -7.80 22.24
C ILE A 354 -24.78 -6.99 21.27
N CYS A 355 -25.34 -6.48 20.18
CA CYS A 355 -24.59 -5.59 19.27
C CYS A 355 -24.38 -4.21 19.92
N GLU A 356 -23.12 -3.79 20.11
CA GLU A 356 -22.74 -2.53 20.79
C GLU A 356 -23.32 -1.31 20.08
N GLU A 357 -23.10 -1.23 18.78
CA GLU A 357 -23.54 -0.09 17.98
C GLU A 357 -25.07 -0.01 17.90
N CYS A 358 -25.77 -1.14 17.86
CA CYS A 358 -27.22 -1.14 17.89
C CYS A 358 -27.77 -0.67 19.24
N ALA A 359 -27.14 -1.09 20.34
CA ALA A 359 -27.56 -0.72 21.69
C ALA A 359 -27.28 0.75 22.02
N GLU A 360 -26.08 1.27 21.70
CA GLU A 360 -25.69 2.65 22.07
C GLU A 360 -26.11 3.71 21.05
N GLN A 361 -25.99 3.42 19.74
CA GLN A 361 -26.10 4.45 18.70
C GLN A 361 -27.45 4.43 17.99
N LEU A 362 -28.03 3.24 17.78
CA LEU A 362 -29.26 3.07 17.03
C LEU A 362 -30.50 2.89 17.91
N GLY A 363 -30.30 2.60 19.20
CA GLY A 363 -31.39 2.35 20.16
C GLY A 363 -32.23 1.12 19.79
N GLN A 364 -31.58 0.04 19.33
CA GLN A 364 -32.25 -1.22 18.96
C GLN A 364 -31.77 -2.37 19.84
N SER A 365 -32.71 -3.18 20.33
CA SER A 365 -32.45 -4.33 21.20
C SER A 365 -32.14 -5.59 20.37
N ILE A 366 -30.97 -5.64 19.75
CA ILE A 366 -30.54 -6.76 18.89
C ILE A 366 -29.64 -7.71 19.68
N VAL A 367 -30.07 -8.96 19.79
CA VAL A 367 -29.42 -10.02 20.58
C VAL A 367 -29.12 -11.24 19.71
N TYR A 368 -27.98 -11.86 19.94
CA TYR A 368 -27.56 -13.13 19.35
C TYR A 368 -27.37 -14.19 20.44
N CYS A 369 -27.64 -15.45 20.11
CA CYS A 369 -27.48 -16.56 21.07
C CYS A 369 -26.00 -16.83 21.43
N SER A 370 -25.06 -16.48 20.54
CA SER A 370 -23.62 -16.63 20.76
C SER A 370 -22.80 -15.67 19.89
N SER A 371 -21.52 -15.47 20.23
CA SER A 371 -20.59 -14.67 19.42
C SER A 371 -20.42 -15.24 18.01
N ARG A 372 -20.41 -16.58 17.89
CA ARG A 372 -20.38 -17.28 16.59
C ARG A 372 -21.59 -16.93 15.74
N CYS A 373 -22.79 -16.92 16.33
CA CYS A 373 -24.02 -16.55 15.63
C CYS A 373 -23.98 -15.10 15.14
N ALA A 374 -23.48 -14.19 15.98
CA ALA A 374 -23.25 -12.80 15.59
C ALA A 374 -22.22 -12.66 14.46
N SER A 375 -21.16 -13.46 14.47
CA SER A 375 -20.13 -13.45 13.42
C SER A 375 -20.67 -13.94 12.08
N SER A 376 -21.46 -15.03 12.08
CA SER A 376 -22.06 -15.57 10.85
C SER A 376 -23.12 -14.64 10.25
N ASP A 377 -23.83 -13.86 11.06
CA ASP A 377 -24.89 -12.94 10.60
C ASP A 377 -24.37 -11.51 10.40
N PHE A 378 -23.10 -11.25 10.72
CA PHE A 378 -22.52 -9.89 10.74
C PHE A 378 -22.73 -9.12 9.44
N GLN A 379 -22.49 -9.76 8.28
CA GLN A 379 -22.65 -9.09 6.99
C GLN A 379 -24.10 -8.68 6.73
N ALA A 380 -25.05 -9.59 6.93
CA ALA A 380 -26.47 -9.34 6.69
C ALA A 380 -27.01 -8.29 7.66
N HIS A 381 -26.61 -8.37 8.94
CA HIS A 381 -26.97 -7.41 9.97
C HIS A 381 -26.40 -6.01 9.68
N ARG A 382 -25.12 -5.92 9.30
CA ARG A 382 -24.48 -4.65 8.96
C ARG A 382 -25.12 -3.99 7.74
N GLU A 383 -25.38 -4.75 6.68
CA GLU A 383 -25.99 -4.21 5.47
C GLU A 383 -27.47 -3.86 5.63
N GLY A 384 -28.20 -4.61 6.47
CA GLY A 384 -29.61 -4.39 6.74
C GLY A 384 -29.90 -3.33 7.80
N VAL A 385 -29.06 -3.20 8.82
CA VAL A 385 -29.31 -2.34 9.99
C VAL A 385 -28.34 -1.17 10.07
N HIS A 386 -27.02 -1.40 9.98
CA HIS A 386 -26.04 -0.33 10.17
C HIS A 386 -25.96 0.61 8.97
N ILE A 387 -25.74 0.09 7.76
CA ILE A 387 -25.55 0.91 6.55
C ILE A 387 -26.75 1.84 6.27
N PRO A 388 -28.02 1.39 6.37
CA PRO A 388 -29.16 2.27 6.15
C PRO A 388 -29.26 3.38 7.21
N ASN A 389 -29.02 3.05 8.48
CA ASN A 389 -29.08 4.03 9.56
C ASN A 389 -27.89 5.01 9.54
N TRP A 390 -26.70 4.57 9.14
CA TRP A 390 -25.54 5.43 8.93
C TRP A 390 -25.73 6.42 7.78
N LYS A 391 -26.37 5.98 6.68
CA LYS A 391 -26.79 6.90 5.61
C LYS A 391 -27.79 7.93 6.12
N GLY A 392 -28.70 7.53 7.02
CA GLY A 392 -29.63 8.44 7.69
C GLY A 392 -28.95 9.44 8.63
N LEU A 393 -27.85 9.05 9.28
CA LEU A 393 -27.07 9.85 10.22
C LEU A 393 -25.89 10.62 9.59
N GLY A 394 -25.63 10.45 8.29
CA GLY A 394 -24.55 11.12 7.57
C GLY A 394 -23.14 10.62 7.90
N ILE A 395 -23.01 9.39 8.41
CA ILE A 395 -21.73 8.77 8.78
C ILE A 395 -21.05 8.17 7.53
N ASP A 396 -19.77 8.48 7.33
CA ASP A 396 -19.00 8.03 6.15
C ASP A 396 -18.62 6.54 6.25
N LEU A 397 -19.03 5.77 5.24
CA LEU A 397 -18.84 4.32 5.12
C LEU A 397 -17.36 3.91 5.00
N GLY A 398 -16.46 4.85 4.67
CA GLY A 398 -15.03 4.58 4.50
C GLY A 398 -14.24 4.42 5.80
N THR A 399 -14.83 4.73 6.96
CA THR A 399 -14.11 4.77 8.25
C THR A 399 -13.93 3.41 8.95
N GLN A 400 -14.69 2.38 8.55
CA GLN A 400 -14.73 1.07 9.24
C GLN A 400 -14.07 -0.07 8.44
N GLY A 401 -13.33 0.25 7.38
CA GLY A 401 -12.69 -0.74 6.51
C GLY A 401 -11.54 -1.52 7.14
N GLU A 402 -11.05 -1.10 8.31
CA GLU A 402 -9.87 -1.67 8.98
C GLU A 402 -10.15 -3.03 9.66
N HIS A 403 -11.43 -3.37 9.91
CA HIS A 403 -11.81 -4.59 10.64
C HIS A 403 -12.48 -5.66 9.76
N LEU A 404 -12.66 -5.37 8.46
CA LEU A 404 -13.31 -6.26 7.50
C LEU A 404 -12.29 -7.14 6.78
N VAL A 405 -12.53 -8.45 6.77
CA VAL A 405 -11.82 -9.42 5.95
C VAL A 405 -12.74 -9.86 4.82
N TYR A 406 -12.26 -9.76 3.59
CA TYR A 406 -13.02 -10.15 2.41
C TYR A 406 -12.68 -11.59 2.03
N ASP A 407 -13.70 -12.43 1.92
CA ASP A 407 -13.55 -13.86 1.61
C ASP A 407 -13.43 -14.14 0.11
N ASN A 408 -13.58 -13.12 -0.74
CA ASN A 408 -13.53 -13.25 -2.18
C ASN A 408 -12.86 -12.04 -2.84
N ASP A 409 -12.19 -12.25 -3.97
CA ASP A 409 -11.47 -11.22 -4.72
C ASP A 409 -12.39 -10.09 -5.21
N GLU A 410 -13.68 -10.40 -5.40
CA GLU A 410 -14.74 -9.46 -5.77
C GLU A 410 -15.22 -8.58 -4.59
N LYS A 411 -14.74 -8.81 -3.36
CA LYS A 411 -15.13 -8.09 -2.12
C LYS A 411 -16.62 -8.10 -1.79
N THR A 412 -17.35 -9.09 -2.29
CA THR A 412 -18.81 -9.22 -2.12
C THR A 412 -19.22 -9.95 -0.84
N LYS A 413 -18.33 -10.75 -0.27
CA LYS A 413 -18.51 -11.44 1.02
C LYS A 413 -17.41 -11.02 1.97
N TYR A 414 -17.79 -10.66 3.19
CA TYR A 414 -16.83 -10.25 4.21
C TYR A 414 -17.31 -10.62 5.60
N HIS A 415 -16.34 -10.96 6.45
CA HIS A 415 -16.54 -11.18 7.88
C HIS A 415 -15.61 -10.25 8.68
N VAL A 416 -15.75 -10.28 10.00
CA VAL A 416 -14.93 -9.48 10.91
C VAL A 416 -13.84 -10.33 11.53
N ASN A 417 -12.63 -9.77 11.58
CA ASN A 417 -11.46 -10.41 12.21
C ASN A 417 -11.70 -10.77 13.69
N ASP A 418 -12.39 -9.90 14.42
CA ASP A 418 -12.67 -10.06 15.84
C ASP A 418 -14.05 -9.49 16.18
N ILE A 419 -15.06 -10.38 16.29
CA ILE A 419 -16.45 -10.00 16.56
C ILE A 419 -16.63 -9.41 17.96
N SER A 420 -15.74 -9.73 18.91
CA SER A 420 -15.84 -9.27 20.31
C SER A 420 -15.70 -7.75 20.46
N LYS A 421 -15.20 -7.07 19.44
CA LYS A 421 -15.11 -5.60 19.38
C LYS A 421 -16.42 -4.92 18.99
N PHE A 422 -17.39 -5.68 18.47
CA PHE A 422 -18.67 -5.18 17.98
C PHE A 422 -19.86 -5.73 18.77
N VAL A 423 -19.62 -6.74 19.62
CA VAL A 423 -20.64 -7.34 20.47
C VAL A 423 -20.20 -7.34 21.92
N TRP A 424 -21.14 -7.04 22.81
CA TRP A 424 -20.94 -7.20 24.24
C TRP A 424 -21.44 -8.55 24.71
N ARG A 425 -20.66 -9.19 25.56
CA ARG A 425 -21.18 -10.28 26.39
C ARG A 425 -22.09 -9.70 27.46
N LEU A 426 -23.04 -10.50 27.91
CA LEU A 426 -23.98 -10.11 28.97
C LEU A 426 -23.28 -9.55 30.23
N ASP A 427 -22.21 -10.20 30.70
CA ASP A 427 -21.45 -9.74 31.87
C ASP A 427 -20.81 -8.35 31.61
N ASP A 428 -20.21 -8.15 30.44
CA ASP A 428 -19.57 -6.87 30.06
C ASP A 428 -20.60 -5.75 29.88
N ALA A 429 -21.75 -6.05 29.28
CA ALA A 429 -22.85 -5.11 29.12
C ALA A 429 -23.45 -4.71 30.48
N PHE A 430 -23.56 -5.66 31.40
CA PHE A 430 -24.04 -5.40 32.76
C PHE A 430 -23.06 -4.48 33.51
N ASP A 431 -21.76 -4.78 33.51
CA ASP A 431 -20.77 -3.95 34.18
C ASP A 431 -20.68 -2.55 33.54
N ARG A 432 -20.74 -2.43 32.22
CA ARG A 432 -20.60 -1.14 31.52
C ARG A 432 -21.84 -0.25 31.67
N VAL A 433 -23.04 -0.80 31.51
CA VAL A 433 -24.29 -0.02 31.51
C VAL A 433 -24.86 0.12 32.92
N PHE A 434 -24.92 -0.97 33.68
CA PHE A 434 -25.59 -0.96 34.98
C PHE A 434 -24.71 -0.35 36.08
N LYS A 435 -23.44 -0.77 36.21
CA LYS A 435 -22.52 -0.17 37.21
C LYS A 435 -22.05 1.24 36.82
N GLY A 436 -21.92 1.52 35.52
CA GLY A 436 -21.59 2.85 35.01
C GLY A 436 -22.63 3.90 35.39
N ASN A 437 -23.92 3.55 35.29
CA ASN A 437 -25.03 4.45 35.62
C ASN A 437 -25.43 4.42 37.11
N ASN A 438 -25.15 3.32 37.82
CA ASN A 438 -25.47 3.15 39.24
C ASN A 438 -24.24 2.73 40.07
N PRO A 439 -23.27 3.63 40.30
CA PRO A 439 -21.98 3.30 40.92
C PRO A 439 -22.05 2.93 42.41
N ASP A 440 -23.18 3.20 43.08
CA ASP A 440 -23.38 2.96 44.52
C ASP A 440 -24.07 1.62 44.84
N ILE A 441 -24.49 0.84 43.82
CA ILE A 441 -25.14 -0.46 44.01
C ILE A 441 -24.06 -1.52 44.21
N LYS A 442 -23.96 -2.08 45.42
CA LYS A 442 -23.15 -3.28 45.69
C LYS A 442 -23.73 -4.46 44.92
N ASP A 443 -22.84 -5.27 44.33
CA ASP A 443 -23.18 -6.44 43.52
C ASP A 443 -24.40 -7.18 44.09
N LEU A 444 -25.54 -7.10 43.38
CA LEU A 444 -26.62 -8.06 43.57
C LEU A 444 -26.02 -9.41 43.17
N GLN A 445 -25.87 -10.29 44.16
CA GLN A 445 -25.25 -11.59 43.99
C GLN A 445 -25.87 -12.34 42.81
N ARG A 446 -25.00 -12.97 42.02
CA ARG A 446 -25.33 -13.99 41.02
C ARG A 446 -26.21 -15.09 41.59
#